data_AF-A0A316UNQ5-F1
#
_entry.id   AF-A0A316UNQ5-F1
#
_cell.length_a   1.000
_cell.length_b   1.000
_cell.length_c   1.000
_cell.angle_alpha   90.00
_cell.angle_beta   90.00
_cell.angle_gamma   90.00
#
_symmetry.space_group_name_H-M   'P 1'
#
loop_
_entity.id
_entity.type
_entity.pdbx_description
1 polymer ?
#
loop_
_entity_poly.entity_id
_entity_poly.type
_entity_poly.pdbx_seq_one_letter_code
_entity_poly.pdbx_strand_id
1 'polypeptide(L)'
;MRRRSVRLFDVKLRETIWLRASRLRILLRLKVTLSESVLRSMTCPQHTAPPRLLSRPLSDLPHPLNVASTVIQRPTAIRRETLRRVYIGGEAAENLRKVLLLSKWIMEAAGRIAEQGKSDQGEEVKGKQAEAGHTSRSGPDGFNQLEVDAIQEPTLWHHRLEGAVEVLTVCGEAADVAAFLGGSSVVWRIARAGYTEAGHKALRARQRRGLERLALGFELVALLLQLYTLSMARKRCRRALGRIHRQSLLLTDKLADAQQAAAALASAHPRTGAPQPLISSSPHLSHLHPPQLRLHRHTSSRPSSSPVETAMQDLDSAESCFQRVRHSISQMLLETRVAACEAVFAGAELLLPNSEKEGLEAWTALLAGGAGMLKSWREEMS
;
A
#
# COMPACT_ATOMS: atom_id res chain seq x y z
N MET A 1 -11.45 -18.37 38.48
CA MET A 1 -11.72 -18.73 37.05
C MET A 1 -10.98 -17.87 36.00
N ARG A 2 -10.61 -16.60 36.24
CA ARG A 2 -9.99 -15.70 35.23
C ARG A 2 -8.61 -16.13 34.67
N ARG A 3 -7.74 -16.82 35.43
CA ARG A 3 -6.40 -17.25 34.94
C ARG A 3 -6.43 -18.35 33.85
N ARG A 4 -7.56 -19.05 33.65
CA ARG A 4 -7.69 -20.06 32.58
C ARG A 4 -8.04 -19.44 31.22
N SER A 5 -8.74 -18.30 31.19
CA SER A 5 -9.16 -17.65 29.95
C SER A 5 -7.97 -17.03 29.18
N VAL A 6 -7.04 -16.40 29.91
CA VAL A 6 -5.86 -15.77 29.31
C VAL A 6 -4.93 -16.81 28.66
N ARG A 7 -4.81 -18.01 29.26
CA ARG A 7 -4.01 -19.10 28.68
C ARG A 7 -4.65 -19.67 27.41
N LEU A 8 -5.98 -19.76 27.37
CA LEU A 8 -6.71 -20.24 26.19
C LEU A 8 -6.58 -19.29 24.99
N PHE A 9 -6.53 -17.98 25.24
CA PHE A 9 -6.35 -16.99 24.18
C PHE A 9 -4.93 -17.00 23.60
N ASP A 10 -3.92 -17.13 24.45
CA ASP A 10 -2.51 -17.18 24.01
C ASP A 10 -2.20 -18.47 23.21
N VAL A 11 -2.85 -19.59 23.56
CA VAL A 11 -2.75 -20.84 22.79
C VAL A 11 -3.37 -20.70 21.40
N LYS A 12 -4.59 -20.14 21.28
CA LYS A 12 -5.22 -19.91 19.97
C LYS A 12 -4.44 -18.90 19.11
N LEU A 13 -3.82 -17.90 19.73
CA LEU A 13 -2.99 -16.94 19.01
C LEU A 13 -1.69 -17.59 18.50
N ARG A 14 -1.05 -18.44 19.30
CA ARG A 14 0.11 -19.22 18.87
C ARG A 14 -0.23 -20.21 17.75
N GLU A 15 -1.35 -20.90 17.83
CA GLU A 15 -1.80 -21.80 16.76
C GLU A 15 -2.07 -21.07 15.46
N THR A 16 -2.71 -19.90 15.50
CA THR A 16 -2.98 -19.10 14.29
C THR A 16 -1.71 -18.51 13.68
N ILE A 17 -0.75 -18.08 14.51
CA ILE A 17 0.57 -17.64 14.05
C ILE A 17 1.34 -18.81 13.43
N TRP A 18 1.32 -19.97 14.07
CA TRP A 18 1.99 -21.17 13.60
C TRP A 18 1.38 -21.68 12.28
N LEU A 19 0.05 -21.74 12.16
CA LEU A 19 -0.63 -22.10 10.90
C LEU A 19 -0.27 -21.14 9.76
N ARG A 20 -0.18 -19.84 10.04
CA ARG A 20 0.20 -18.83 9.02
C ARG A 20 1.66 -18.97 8.62
N ALA A 21 2.56 -19.23 9.56
CA ALA A 21 3.98 -19.49 9.28
C ALA A 21 4.18 -20.78 8.48
N SER A 22 3.43 -21.84 8.81
CA SER A 22 3.44 -23.12 8.09
C SER A 22 2.88 -22.97 6.67
N ARG A 23 1.76 -22.25 6.49
CA ARG A 23 1.24 -21.92 5.14
C ARG A 23 2.22 -21.10 4.33
N LEU A 24 2.93 -20.14 4.94
CA LEU A 24 3.95 -19.35 4.25
C LEU A 24 5.14 -20.20 3.83
N ARG A 25 5.61 -21.13 4.68
CA ARG A 25 6.67 -22.10 4.31
C ARG A 25 6.23 -23.02 3.18
N ILE A 26 4.99 -23.51 3.19
CA ILE A 26 4.45 -24.36 2.12
C ILE A 26 4.37 -23.58 0.82
N LEU A 27 3.90 -22.32 0.84
CA LEU A 27 3.86 -21.46 -0.35
C LEU A 27 5.25 -21.13 -0.87
N LEU A 28 6.23 -20.88 0.01
CA LEU A 28 7.61 -20.66 -0.39
C LEU A 28 8.24 -21.92 -0.99
N ARG A 29 7.99 -23.11 -0.42
CA ARG A 29 8.44 -24.38 -0.99
C ARG A 29 7.78 -24.66 -2.33
N LEU A 30 6.47 -24.42 -2.47
CA LEU A 30 5.75 -24.54 -3.74
C LEU A 30 6.28 -23.56 -4.79
N LYS A 31 6.63 -22.34 -4.41
CA LYS A 31 7.20 -21.34 -5.32
C LYS A 31 8.59 -21.77 -5.81
N VAL A 32 9.42 -22.32 -4.92
CA VAL A 32 10.74 -22.86 -5.27
C VAL A 32 10.61 -24.09 -6.18
N THR A 33 9.74 -25.05 -5.86
CA THR A 33 9.54 -26.25 -6.71
C THR A 33 8.89 -25.92 -8.05
N LEU A 34 7.96 -24.96 -8.10
CA LEU A 34 7.41 -24.46 -9.37
C LEU A 34 8.49 -23.76 -10.20
N SER A 35 9.37 -22.95 -9.58
CA SER A 35 10.47 -22.30 -10.30
C SER A 35 11.48 -23.31 -10.85
N GLU A 36 11.80 -24.39 -10.12
CA GLU A 36 12.66 -25.47 -10.60
C GLU A 36 11.99 -26.32 -11.70
N SER A 37 10.67 -26.57 -11.58
CA SER A 37 9.92 -27.34 -12.58
C SER A 37 9.77 -26.56 -13.89
N VAL A 38 9.56 -25.25 -13.80
CA VAL A 38 9.54 -24.35 -14.95
C VAL A 38 10.94 -24.26 -15.58
N LEU A 39 12.01 -24.10 -14.79
CA LEU A 39 13.38 -24.14 -15.30
C LEU A 39 13.71 -25.46 -16.03
N ARG A 40 13.30 -26.60 -15.47
CA ARG A 40 13.50 -27.92 -16.11
C ARG A 40 12.68 -28.12 -17.38
N SER A 41 11.49 -27.52 -17.46
CA SER A 41 10.66 -27.55 -18.68
C SER A 41 11.22 -26.67 -19.80
N MET A 42 11.98 -25.62 -19.47
CA MET A 42 12.57 -24.69 -20.43
C MET A 42 13.93 -25.13 -20.97
N THR A 43 14.61 -26.08 -20.33
CA THR A 43 15.75 -26.78 -20.93
C THR A 43 15.24 -27.85 -21.89
N CYS A 44 14.82 -27.43 -23.08
CA CYS A 44 14.62 -28.35 -24.20
C CYS A 44 15.98 -28.98 -24.56
N PRO A 45 16.12 -30.31 -24.62
CA PRO A 45 17.36 -30.91 -25.09
C PRO A 45 17.55 -30.49 -26.55
N GLN A 46 18.67 -29.80 -26.82
CA GLN A 46 19.06 -29.46 -28.17
C GLN A 46 19.09 -30.73 -29.02
N HIS A 47 18.31 -30.68 -30.10
CA HIS A 47 18.29 -31.61 -31.23
C HIS A 47 19.72 -32.06 -31.59
N THR A 48 20.07 -33.28 -31.19
CA THR A 48 21.16 -34.02 -31.83
C THR A 48 20.66 -34.51 -33.19
N ALA A 49 21.28 -33.95 -34.23
CA ALA A 49 21.50 -34.45 -35.60
C ALA A 49 20.34 -35.13 -36.38
N PRO A 50 20.11 -34.73 -37.65
CA PRO A 50 19.14 -35.41 -38.51
C PRO A 50 19.63 -36.82 -38.91
N PRO A 51 18.74 -37.84 -38.95
CA PRO A 51 19.10 -39.13 -39.52
C PRO A 51 19.27 -38.99 -41.04
N ARG A 52 20.39 -39.52 -41.55
CA ARG A 52 20.64 -39.65 -42.98
C ARG A 52 19.57 -40.51 -43.63
N LEU A 53 18.93 -39.95 -44.64
CA LEU A 53 17.98 -40.61 -45.54
C LEU A 53 18.71 -41.72 -46.30
N LEU A 54 18.37 -42.98 -45.99
CA LEU A 54 18.60 -44.12 -46.89
C LEU A 54 17.34 -44.32 -47.72
N SER A 55 17.48 -44.03 -49.01
CA SER A 55 16.54 -44.36 -50.08
C SER A 55 16.17 -45.85 -50.08
N ARG A 56 14.88 -46.16 -49.97
CA ARG A 56 14.34 -47.50 -50.23
C ARG A 56 13.12 -47.37 -51.15
N PRO A 57 13.04 -48.13 -52.26
CA PRO A 57 12.01 -47.96 -53.26
C PRO A 57 10.70 -48.66 -52.87
N LEU A 58 9.62 -48.04 -53.34
CA LEU A 58 8.23 -48.48 -53.36
C LEU A 58 8.07 -49.91 -53.91
N SER A 59 7.27 -50.73 -53.24
CA SER A 59 6.40 -51.72 -53.89
C SER A 59 5.20 -52.02 -52.98
N ASP A 60 4.02 -51.65 -53.47
CA ASP A 60 2.72 -52.32 -53.36
C ASP A 60 2.22 -52.86 -52.00
N LEU A 61 1.13 -52.27 -51.50
CA LEU A 61 -0.09 -53.01 -51.15
C LEU A 61 -1.28 -52.05 -50.90
N PRO A 62 -2.51 -52.39 -51.36
CA PRO A 62 -3.72 -51.65 -51.04
C PRO A 62 -4.43 -52.25 -49.82
N HIS A 63 -5.01 -51.42 -48.96
CA HIS A 63 -6.38 -51.61 -48.47
C HIS A 63 -6.92 -50.37 -47.73
N PRO A 64 -8.23 -50.07 -47.85
CA PRO A 64 -8.85 -48.91 -47.27
C PRO A 64 -9.54 -49.25 -45.95
N LEU A 65 -9.28 -48.49 -44.88
CA LEU A 65 -10.23 -48.37 -43.77
C LEU A 65 -10.34 -46.91 -43.35
N ASN A 66 -11.43 -46.31 -43.84
CA ASN A 66 -12.09 -45.15 -43.29
C ASN A 66 -12.24 -45.30 -41.77
N VAL A 67 -11.47 -44.54 -41.01
CA VAL A 67 -11.84 -44.19 -39.64
C VAL A 67 -11.83 -42.67 -39.57
N ALA A 68 -13.03 -42.14 -39.35
CA ALA A 68 -13.36 -40.73 -39.22
C ALA A 68 -12.42 -40.05 -38.23
N SER A 69 -11.41 -39.35 -38.75
CA SER A 69 -10.73 -38.30 -38.03
C SER A 69 -11.56 -37.03 -38.24
N THR A 70 -12.44 -36.75 -37.28
CA THR A 70 -12.96 -35.40 -37.09
C THR A 70 -11.77 -34.51 -36.74
N VAL A 71 -11.14 -33.97 -37.78
CA VAL A 71 -10.18 -32.90 -37.68
C VAL A 71 -10.92 -31.71 -37.10
N ILE A 72 -10.87 -31.58 -35.78
CA ILE A 72 -11.15 -30.33 -35.08
C ILE A 72 -10.06 -29.37 -35.55
N GLN A 73 -10.29 -28.70 -36.68
CA GLN A 73 -9.52 -27.56 -37.15
C GLN A 73 -9.64 -26.48 -36.07
N ARG A 74 -8.68 -26.45 -35.14
CA ARG A 74 -8.52 -25.31 -34.25
C ARG A 74 -8.23 -24.09 -35.13
N PRO A 75 -9.02 -23.01 -35.05
CA PRO A 75 -8.81 -21.81 -35.85
C PRO A 75 -7.54 -21.10 -35.38
N THR A 76 -6.39 -21.45 -35.95
CA THR A 76 -5.07 -20.95 -35.55
C THR A 76 -4.72 -19.60 -36.20
N ALA A 77 -5.39 -19.24 -37.31
CA ALA A 77 -5.08 -18.01 -38.05
C ALA A 77 -5.64 -16.73 -37.41
N ILE A 78 -6.80 -16.79 -36.76
CA ILE A 78 -7.45 -15.62 -36.14
C ILE A 78 -6.70 -15.12 -34.89
N ARG A 79 -5.88 -15.98 -34.25
CA ARG A 79 -5.14 -15.63 -33.03
C ARG A 79 -3.99 -14.66 -33.26
N ARG A 80 -3.25 -14.75 -34.38
CA ARG A 80 -2.04 -13.92 -34.58
C ARG A 80 -2.38 -12.46 -34.83
N GLU A 81 -3.38 -12.18 -35.66
CA GLU A 81 -3.80 -10.81 -35.95
C GLU A 81 -4.42 -10.14 -34.72
N THR A 82 -5.22 -10.89 -33.95
CA THR A 82 -5.80 -10.38 -32.70
C THR A 82 -4.71 -10.10 -31.65
N LEU A 83 -3.74 -10.99 -31.47
CA LEU A 83 -2.58 -10.76 -30.59
C LEU A 83 -1.75 -9.56 -31.04
N ARG A 84 -1.54 -9.38 -32.36
CA ARG A 84 -0.81 -8.24 -32.90
C ARG A 84 -1.53 -6.91 -32.63
N ARG A 85 -2.86 -6.88 -32.73
CA ARG A 85 -3.66 -5.70 -32.38
C ARG A 85 -3.63 -5.38 -30.90
N VAL A 86 -3.67 -6.41 -30.03
CA VAL A 86 -3.51 -6.23 -28.58
C VAL A 86 -2.12 -5.69 -28.26
N TYR A 87 -1.08 -6.20 -28.92
CA TYR A 87 0.29 -5.72 -28.77
C TYR A 87 0.45 -4.26 -29.22
N ILE A 88 -0.04 -3.90 -30.41
CA ILE A 88 -0.02 -2.51 -30.91
C ILE A 88 -0.81 -1.58 -29.98
N GLY A 89 -1.94 -2.06 -29.44
CA GLY A 89 -2.71 -1.32 -28.44
C GLY A 89 -1.93 -1.08 -27.14
N GLY A 90 -1.19 -2.09 -26.67
CA GLY A 90 -0.29 -1.98 -25.52
C GLY A 90 0.85 -0.99 -25.75
N GLU A 91 1.53 -1.09 -26.90
CA GLU A 91 2.64 -0.21 -27.27
C GLU A 91 2.15 1.24 -27.47
N ALA A 92 0.96 1.44 -28.04
CA ALA A 92 0.34 2.76 -28.16
C ALA A 92 -0.05 3.35 -26.80
N ALA A 93 -0.59 2.53 -25.89
CA ALA A 93 -0.92 2.97 -24.53
C ALA A 93 0.34 3.34 -23.73
N GLU A 94 1.43 2.59 -23.90
CA GLU A 94 2.71 2.89 -23.25
C GLU A 94 3.33 4.17 -23.81
N ASN A 95 3.34 4.34 -25.14
CA ASN A 95 3.80 5.58 -25.77
C ASN A 95 2.96 6.79 -25.34
N LEU A 96 1.64 6.63 -25.23
CA LEU A 96 0.75 7.67 -24.70
C LEU A 96 1.10 8.03 -23.26
N ARG A 97 1.37 7.03 -22.40
CA ARG A 97 1.83 7.24 -21.04
C ARG A 97 3.14 8.04 -21.01
N LYS A 98 4.12 7.70 -21.87
CA LYS A 98 5.40 8.44 -21.96
C LYS A 98 5.17 9.90 -22.38
N VAL A 99 4.28 10.17 -23.34
CA VAL A 99 3.91 11.54 -23.74
C VAL A 99 3.24 12.30 -22.60
N LEU A 100 2.33 11.67 -21.87
CA LEU A 100 1.66 12.29 -20.72
C LEU A 100 2.65 12.60 -19.59
N LEU A 101 3.57 11.69 -19.29
CA LEU A 101 4.65 11.94 -18.32
C LEU A 101 5.53 13.11 -18.73
N LEU A 102 5.92 13.16 -20.00
CA LEU A 102 6.69 14.28 -20.55
C LEU A 102 5.93 15.61 -20.41
N SER A 103 4.63 15.60 -20.70
CA SER A 103 3.79 16.79 -20.56
C SER A 103 3.66 17.25 -19.10
N LYS A 104 3.52 16.30 -18.16
CA LYS A 104 3.48 16.58 -16.73
C LYS A 104 4.78 17.21 -16.25
N TRP A 105 5.92 16.67 -16.67
CA TRP A 105 7.23 17.24 -16.35
C TRP A 105 7.41 18.65 -16.89
N ILE A 106 6.99 18.90 -18.13
CA ILE A 106 7.04 20.23 -18.73
C ILE A 106 6.16 21.20 -17.93
N MET A 107 4.97 20.78 -17.51
CA MET A 107 4.09 21.60 -16.67
C MET A 107 4.67 21.86 -15.28
N GLU A 108 5.24 20.86 -14.61
CA GLU A 108 5.88 21.04 -13.30
C GLU A 108 7.11 21.95 -13.38
N ALA A 109 7.95 21.78 -14.42
CA ALA A 109 9.08 22.66 -14.66
C ALA A 109 8.63 24.10 -14.93
N ALA A 110 7.59 24.29 -15.75
CA ALA A 110 7.01 25.60 -16.00
C ALA A 110 6.42 26.23 -14.73
N GLY A 111 5.76 25.42 -13.88
CA GLY A 111 5.23 25.84 -12.59
C GLY A 111 6.33 26.34 -11.63
N ARG A 112 7.43 25.59 -11.51
CA ARG A 112 8.57 25.98 -10.66
C ARG A 112 9.24 27.27 -11.14
N ILE A 113 9.38 27.45 -12.45
CA ILE A 113 9.90 28.70 -13.03
C ILE A 113 8.96 29.87 -12.73
N ALA A 114 7.65 29.66 -12.81
CA ALA A 114 6.65 30.69 -12.49
C ALA A 114 6.61 31.05 -10.99
N GLU A 115 6.87 30.08 -10.09
CA GLU A 115 6.93 30.30 -8.65
C GLU A 115 8.21 31.01 -8.21
N GLN A 116 9.38 30.65 -8.79
CA GLN A 116 10.63 31.38 -8.54
C GLN A 116 10.51 32.86 -8.93
N GLY A 117 9.82 33.17 -10.04
CA GLY A 117 9.57 34.56 -10.43
C GLY A 117 8.65 35.35 -9.48
N LYS A 118 7.86 34.68 -8.64
CA LYS A 118 6.97 35.33 -7.65
C LYS A 118 7.63 35.49 -6.29
N SER A 119 8.48 34.56 -5.88
CA SER A 119 9.20 34.64 -4.60
C SER A 119 10.14 35.84 -4.54
N ASP A 120 10.76 36.22 -5.66
CA ASP A 120 11.63 37.41 -5.74
C ASP A 120 10.86 38.74 -5.57
N GLN A 121 9.53 38.75 -5.68
CA GLN A 121 8.71 39.95 -5.49
C GLN A 121 7.99 40.01 -4.13
N GLY A 122 8.03 38.93 -3.33
CA GLY A 122 7.17 38.77 -2.14
C GLY A 122 7.85 38.91 -0.77
N GLU A 123 9.18 38.87 -0.68
CA GLU A 123 9.88 38.87 0.61
C GLU A 123 9.98 40.25 1.30
N GLU A 124 9.66 41.35 0.63
CA GLU A 124 9.82 42.68 1.24
C GLU A 124 8.68 43.08 2.22
N VAL A 125 7.55 42.37 2.28
CA VAL A 125 6.34 42.87 3.00
C VAL A 125 5.87 42.03 4.20
N LYS A 126 6.38 40.81 4.43
CA LYS A 126 5.80 39.86 5.42
C LYS A 126 6.50 39.75 6.78
N GLY A 127 7.32 40.73 7.16
CA GLY A 127 8.07 40.72 8.43
C GLY A 127 7.31 41.11 9.71
N LYS A 128 5.97 41.23 9.75
CA LYS A 128 5.28 41.84 10.92
C LYS A 128 3.99 41.18 11.46
N GLN A 129 3.63 39.95 11.06
CA GLN A 129 2.29 39.43 11.42
C GLN A 129 2.21 37.99 11.95
N ALA A 130 3.25 37.49 12.63
CA ALA A 130 3.25 36.14 13.20
C ALA A 130 3.62 36.11 14.69
N GLU A 131 2.94 36.91 15.52
CA GLU A 131 3.02 36.82 16.99
C GLU A 131 1.65 37.13 17.63
N ALA A 132 0.61 36.36 17.31
CA ALA A 132 -0.61 36.36 18.12
C ALA A 132 -1.46 35.11 17.88
N GLY A 133 -1.53 34.24 18.89
CA GLY A 133 -2.77 33.51 19.19
C GLY A 133 -2.92 32.09 18.67
N HIS A 134 -2.15 31.15 19.19
CA HIS A 134 -2.55 29.73 19.25
C HIS A 134 -2.36 29.17 20.67
N THR A 135 -3.25 29.56 21.59
CA THR A 135 -3.47 28.85 22.84
C THR A 135 -4.38 27.65 22.55
N SER A 136 -3.76 26.50 22.28
CA SER A 136 -4.44 25.21 22.16
C SER A 136 -5.20 24.87 23.45
N ARG A 137 -6.53 24.87 23.34
CA ARG A 137 -7.44 24.42 24.39
C ARG A 137 -7.30 22.89 24.51
N SER A 138 -6.58 22.43 25.54
CA SER A 138 -6.42 21.02 25.88
C SER A 138 -7.74 20.43 26.40
N GLY A 139 -8.58 19.97 25.47
CA GLY A 139 -9.74 19.15 25.80
C GLY A 139 -9.31 17.72 26.18
N PRO A 140 -10.09 17.00 27.00
CA PRO A 140 -9.80 15.62 27.42
C PRO A 140 -9.73 14.61 26.25
N ASP A 141 -10.23 14.96 25.07
CA ASP A 141 -10.10 14.15 23.85
C ASP A 141 -8.69 14.19 23.20
N GLY A 142 -7.83 15.11 23.63
CA GLY A 142 -6.52 15.35 23.00
C GLY A 142 -5.51 14.22 23.17
N PHE A 143 -5.67 13.36 24.18
CA PHE A 143 -4.67 12.31 24.47
C PHE A 143 -4.65 11.21 23.42
N ASN A 144 -5.81 10.86 22.85
CA ASN A 144 -5.90 9.84 21.81
C ASN A 144 -5.47 10.36 20.43
N GLN A 145 -5.60 11.66 20.19
CA GLN A 145 -5.27 12.28 18.90
C GLN A 145 -3.76 12.54 18.78
N LEU A 146 -3.14 13.09 19.83
CA LEU A 146 -1.70 13.31 19.89
C LEU A 146 -0.88 12.01 19.77
N GLU A 147 -1.36 10.88 20.30
CA GLU A 147 -0.64 9.62 20.16
C GLU A 147 -0.75 9.02 18.75
N VAL A 148 -1.88 9.21 18.06
CA VAL A 148 -2.04 8.83 16.64
C VAL A 148 -1.17 9.72 15.75
N ASP A 149 -1.14 11.01 16.01
CA ASP A 149 -0.32 11.96 15.25
C ASP A 149 1.18 11.71 15.49
N ALA A 150 1.58 11.36 16.72
CA ALA A 150 2.96 10.96 17.03
C ALA A 150 3.37 9.61 16.40
N ILE A 151 2.41 8.77 15.99
CA ILE A 151 2.70 7.57 15.18
C ILE A 151 2.94 7.97 13.72
N GLN A 152 2.36 9.08 13.29
CA GLN A 152 2.39 9.53 11.91
C GLN A 152 3.52 10.51 11.62
N GLU A 153 4.12 11.18 12.62
CA GLU A 153 5.20 12.13 12.36
C GLU A 153 6.35 11.49 11.57
N PRO A 154 6.49 11.86 10.28
CA PRO A 154 7.56 11.36 9.44
C PRO A 154 8.87 11.94 9.98
N THR A 155 9.74 11.09 10.52
CA THR A 155 11.12 11.50 10.84
C THR A 155 11.72 12.18 9.60
N LEU A 156 12.53 13.22 9.74
CA LEU A 156 13.20 13.93 8.63
C LEU A 156 13.86 13.00 7.58
N TRP A 157 14.35 11.82 8.02
CA TRP A 157 14.85 10.77 7.15
C TRP A 157 13.82 10.15 6.19
N HIS A 158 12.54 10.06 6.57
CA HIS A 158 11.46 9.58 5.70
C HIS A 158 11.24 10.55 4.54
N HIS A 159 11.13 11.84 4.81
CA HIS A 159 11.02 12.84 3.74
C HIS A 159 12.21 12.82 2.77
N ARG A 160 13.43 12.62 3.28
CA ARG A 160 14.61 12.47 2.42
C ARG A 160 14.54 11.21 1.55
N LEU A 161 14.03 10.10 2.10
CA LEU A 161 13.87 8.86 1.34
C LEU A 161 12.74 8.95 0.31
N GLU A 162 11.62 9.59 0.66
CA GLU A 162 10.51 9.86 -0.26
C GLU A 162 10.99 10.74 -1.42
N GLY A 163 11.69 11.84 -1.12
CA GLY A 163 12.30 12.68 -2.15
C GLY A 163 13.33 11.94 -3.01
N ALA A 164 14.13 11.04 -2.42
CA ALA A 164 15.05 10.19 -3.18
C ALA A 164 14.31 9.22 -4.12
N VAL A 165 13.21 8.61 -3.66
CA VAL A 165 12.35 7.74 -4.49
C VAL A 165 11.72 8.54 -5.63
N GLU A 166 11.24 9.75 -5.37
CA GLU A 166 10.69 10.63 -6.40
C GLU A 166 11.75 10.97 -7.45
N VAL A 167 12.94 11.40 -7.03
CA VAL A 167 14.06 11.71 -7.94
C VAL A 167 14.49 10.50 -8.74
N LEU A 168 14.59 9.32 -8.12
CA LEU A 168 14.98 8.09 -8.83
C LEU A 168 13.93 7.65 -9.85
N THR A 169 12.65 7.74 -9.49
CA THR A 169 11.54 7.46 -10.41
C THR A 169 11.59 8.41 -11.60
N VAL A 170 11.79 9.70 -11.34
CA VAL A 170 11.96 10.75 -12.35
C VAL A 170 13.17 10.43 -13.26
N CYS A 171 14.33 10.10 -12.70
CA CYS A 171 15.50 9.69 -13.48
C CYS A 171 15.24 8.44 -14.33
N GLY A 172 14.49 7.46 -13.81
CA GLY A 172 14.07 6.26 -14.56
C GLY A 172 13.18 6.61 -15.75
N GLU A 173 12.15 7.44 -15.54
CA GLU A 173 11.26 7.92 -16.61
C GLU A 173 12.04 8.72 -17.68
N ALA A 174 12.95 9.61 -17.27
CA ALA A 174 13.79 10.34 -18.21
C ALA A 174 14.73 9.42 -19.01
N ALA A 175 15.30 8.39 -18.38
CA ALA A 175 16.13 7.41 -19.06
C ALA A 175 15.33 6.60 -20.09
N ASP A 176 14.09 6.23 -19.77
CA ASP A 176 13.19 5.54 -20.70
C ASP A 176 12.78 6.44 -21.88
N VAL A 177 12.40 7.69 -21.62
CA VAL A 177 12.14 8.69 -22.68
C VAL A 177 13.39 8.91 -23.54
N ALA A 178 14.57 9.02 -22.93
CA ALA A 178 15.84 9.17 -23.65
C ALA A 178 16.16 7.93 -24.49
N ALA A 179 15.86 6.72 -24.01
CA ALA A 179 15.99 5.47 -24.77
C ALA A 179 15.05 5.47 -25.98
N PHE A 180 13.80 5.88 -25.78
CA PHE A 180 12.79 6.02 -26.83
C PHE A 180 13.21 7.03 -27.91
N LEU A 181 13.61 8.23 -27.49
CA LEU A 181 14.09 9.30 -28.39
C LEU A 181 15.44 8.96 -29.04
N GLY A 182 16.29 8.19 -28.36
CA GLY A 182 17.56 7.68 -28.87
C GLY A 182 17.39 6.71 -30.03
N GLY A 183 16.21 6.08 -30.15
CA GLY A 183 15.84 5.21 -31.27
C GLY A 183 15.33 5.97 -32.51
N SER A 184 14.70 7.14 -32.34
CA SER A 184 13.88 7.78 -33.38
C SER A 184 14.28 9.22 -33.77
N SER A 185 15.03 9.94 -32.92
CA SER A 185 15.22 11.39 -33.11
C SER A 185 16.22 11.77 -34.22
N VAL A 186 15.87 12.85 -34.93
CA VAL A 186 16.68 13.51 -35.98
C VAL A 186 18.04 13.98 -35.43
N VAL A 187 18.11 14.33 -34.14
CA VAL A 187 19.33 14.80 -33.46
C VAL A 187 20.45 13.75 -33.54
N TRP A 188 20.14 12.47 -33.37
CA TRP A 188 21.14 11.40 -33.47
C TRP A 188 21.55 11.08 -34.90
N ARG A 189 20.71 11.40 -35.89
CA ARG A 189 21.11 11.34 -37.31
C ARG A 189 22.15 12.41 -37.64
N ILE A 190 22.01 13.60 -37.05
CA ILE A 190 22.96 14.72 -37.26
C ILE A 190 24.28 14.45 -36.52
N ALA A 191 24.22 14.02 -35.25
CA ALA A 191 25.43 13.76 -34.44
C ALA A 191 26.29 12.59 -34.94
N ARG A 192 25.81 11.77 -35.88
CA ARG A 192 26.49 10.54 -36.34
C ARG A 192 26.79 10.52 -37.82
N ALA A 193 26.83 11.67 -38.48
CA ALA A 193 27.08 11.81 -39.92
C ALA A 193 28.40 11.18 -40.44
N GLY A 194 29.24 10.56 -39.59
CA GLY A 194 30.50 9.90 -39.96
C GLY A 194 30.56 8.37 -39.89
N TYR A 195 29.51 7.64 -39.50
CA TYR A 195 29.55 6.16 -39.42
C TYR A 195 28.97 5.48 -40.67
N THR A 196 29.45 4.27 -40.99
CA THR A 196 28.89 3.41 -42.06
C THR A 196 27.54 2.81 -41.66
N GLU A 197 26.62 2.57 -42.61
CA GLU A 197 25.24 2.10 -42.33
C GLU A 197 25.17 0.85 -41.45
N ALA A 198 26.12 -0.08 -41.62
CA ALA A 198 26.22 -1.29 -40.79
C ALA A 198 26.64 -0.97 -39.35
N GLY A 199 27.59 -0.05 -39.16
CA GLY A 199 27.99 0.44 -37.84
C GLY A 199 26.83 1.14 -37.12
N HIS A 200 26.02 1.91 -37.84
CA HIS A 200 24.85 2.61 -37.29
C HIS A 200 23.79 1.70 -36.70
N LYS A 201 23.51 0.54 -37.33
CA LYS A 201 22.51 -0.41 -36.82
C LYS A 201 22.99 -1.10 -35.55
N ALA A 202 24.25 -1.54 -35.52
CA ALA A 202 24.83 -2.18 -34.34
C ALA A 202 24.97 -1.22 -33.15
N LEU A 203 25.39 0.03 -33.40
CA LEU A 203 25.53 1.04 -32.34
C LEU A 203 24.17 1.42 -31.74
N ARG A 204 23.14 1.59 -32.58
CA ARG A 204 21.76 1.86 -32.14
C ARG A 204 21.23 0.75 -31.23
N ALA A 205 21.41 -0.50 -31.62
CA ALA A 205 20.95 -1.63 -30.82
C ALA A 205 21.66 -1.71 -29.46
N ARG A 206 22.97 -1.40 -29.39
CA ARG A 206 23.73 -1.42 -28.13
C ARG A 206 23.36 -0.27 -27.20
N GLN A 207 23.22 0.95 -27.72
CA GLN A 207 22.89 2.12 -26.91
C GLN A 207 21.47 2.07 -26.35
N ARG A 208 20.51 1.64 -27.17
CA ARG A 208 19.11 1.47 -26.73
C ARG A 208 19.04 0.47 -25.57
N ARG A 209 19.66 -0.70 -25.73
CA ARG A 209 19.76 -1.71 -24.65
C ARG A 209 20.48 -1.20 -23.41
N GLY A 210 21.48 -0.33 -23.58
CA GLY A 210 22.20 0.29 -22.46
C GLY A 210 21.31 1.22 -21.65
N LEU A 211 20.58 2.12 -22.31
CA LEU A 211 19.66 3.06 -21.67
C LEU A 211 18.45 2.36 -21.06
N GLU A 212 17.87 1.36 -21.73
CA GLU A 212 16.77 0.53 -21.20
C GLU A 212 17.20 -0.15 -19.89
N ARG A 213 18.43 -0.68 -19.82
CA ARG A 213 18.95 -1.29 -18.58
C ARG A 213 19.17 -0.28 -17.46
N LEU A 214 19.61 0.94 -17.79
CA LEU A 214 19.76 1.99 -16.79
C LEU A 214 18.40 2.43 -16.24
N ALA A 215 17.40 2.60 -17.11
CA ALA A 215 16.03 2.91 -16.70
C ALA A 215 15.48 1.84 -15.75
N LEU A 216 15.57 0.56 -16.14
CA LEU A 216 15.18 -0.58 -15.29
C LEU A 216 15.97 -0.63 -13.97
N GLY A 217 17.26 -0.26 -14.00
CA GLY A 217 18.09 -0.17 -12.81
C GLY A 217 17.60 0.89 -11.83
N PHE A 218 17.28 2.10 -12.32
CA PHE A 218 16.73 3.18 -11.51
C PHE A 218 15.36 2.81 -10.93
N GLU A 219 14.49 2.22 -11.74
CA GLU A 219 13.18 1.74 -11.30
C GLU A 219 13.30 0.67 -10.20
N LEU A 220 14.19 -0.32 -10.38
CA LEU A 220 14.44 -1.33 -9.36
C LEU A 220 14.93 -0.71 -8.05
N VAL A 221 15.86 0.24 -8.10
CA VAL A 221 16.37 0.92 -6.90
C VAL A 221 15.25 1.73 -6.22
N ALA A 222 14.43 2.44 -6.99
CA ALA A 222 13.27 3.17 -6.47
C ALA A 222 12.28 2.23 -5.75
N LEU A 223 11.93 1.10 -6.36
CA LEU A 223 11.05 0.09 -5.77
C LEU A 223 11.64 -0.53 -4.50
N LEU A 224 12.95 -0.78 -4.46
CA LEU A 224 13.62 -1.29 -3.26
C LEU A 224 13.62 -0.26 -2.12
N LEU A 225 13.82 1.02 -2.43
CA LEU A 225 13.69 2.09 -1.44
C LEU A 225 12.25 2.21 -0.94
N GLN A 226 11.25 2.11 -1.82
CA GLN A 226 9.84 2.11 -1.43
C GLN A 226 9.47 0.91 -0.54
N LEU A 227 9.99 -0.29 -0.85
CA LEU A 227 9.84 -1.45 0.02
C LEU A 227 10.49 -1.24 1.39
N TYR A 228 11.64 -0.57 1.41
CA TYR A 228 12.32 -0.22 2.64
C TYR A 228 11.50 0.75 3.49
N THR A 229 10.96 1.84 2.91
CA THR A 229 10.11 2.80 3.64
C THR A 229 8.84 2.14 4.17
N LEU A 230 8.17 1.31 3.37
CA LEU A 230 7.01 0.52 3.80
C LEU A 230 7.36 -0.44 4.93
N SER A 231 8.55 -1.07 4.89
CA SER A 231 9.00 -1.96 5.96
C SER A 231 9.21 -1.22 7.29
N MET A 232 9.70 0.02 7.22
CA MET A 232 9.94 0.88 8.37
C MET A 232 8.63 1.41 8.95
N ALA A 233 7.72 1.90 8.11
CA ALA A 233 6.38 2.30 8.50
C ALA A 233 5.64 1.17 9.21
N ARG A 234 5.72 -0.05 8.65
CA ARG A 234 5.12 -1.24 9.27
C ARG A 234 5.70 -1.57 10.64
N LYS A 235 7.03 -1.44 10.82
CA LYS A 235 7.67 -1.64 12.14
C LYS A 235 7.15 -0.61 13.16
N ARG A 236 6.93 0.64 12.75
CA ARG A 236 6.35 1.69 13.61
C ARG A 236 4.92 1.37 14.00
N CYS A 237 4.05 1.05 13.04
CA CYS A 237 2.66 0.70 13.33
C CYS A 237 2.54 -0.54 14.22
N ARG A 238 3.44 -1.53 14.09
CA ARG A 238 3.47 -2.68 15.02
C ARG A 238 3.81 -2.28 16.46
N ARG A 239 4.76 -1.35 16.65
CA ARG A 239 5.10 -0.83 17.99
C ARG A 239 3.92 -0.04 18.57
N ALA A 240 3.29 0.80 17.74
CA ALA A 240 2.09 1.53 18.08
C ALA A 240 0.94 0.61 18.52
N LEU A 241 0.65 -0.42 17.72
CA LEU A 241 -0.35 -1.43 18.04
C LEU A 241 -0.05 -2.11 19.38
N GLY A 242 1.22 -2.38 19.68
CA GLY A 242 1.64 -2.92 20.97
C GLY A 242 1.36 -1.97 22.15
N ARG A 243 1.52 -0.65 21.97
CA ARG A 243 1.17 0.36 22.99
C ARG A 243 -0.33 0.45 23.21
N ILE A 244 -1.09 0.61 22.14
CA ILE A 244 -2.56 0.68 22.17
C ILE A 244 -3.15 -0.59 22.80
N HIS A 245 -2.61 -1.76 22.47
CA HIS A 245 -3.05 -3.01 23.08
C HIS A 245 -2.81 -3.05 24.59
N ARG A 246 -1.66 -2.57 25.07
CA ARG A 246 -1.39 -2.46 26.51
C ARG A 246 -2.32 -1.46 27.19
N GLN A 247 -2.59 -0.31 26.56
CA GLN A 247 -3.54 0.68 27.08
C GLN A 247 -4.95 0.10 27.16
N SER A 248 -5.41 -0.61 26.13
CA SER A 248 -6.71 -1.28 26.12
C SER A 248 -6.84 -2.29 27.27
N LEU A 249 -5.79 -3.06 27.58
CA LEU A 249 -5.76 -3.94 28.74
C LEU A 249 -5.88 -3.17 30.06
N LEU A 250 -5.13 -2.07 30.22
CA LEU A 250 -5.21 -1.21 31.41
C LEU A 250 -6.58 -0.56 31.59
N LEU A 251 -7.21 -0.11 30.50
CA LEU A 251 -8.56 0.46 30.53
C LEU A 251 -9.61 -0.61 30.88
N THR A 252 -9.43 -1.83 30.39
CA THR A 252 -10.28 -2.97 30.77
C THR A 252 -10.17 -3.27 32.27
N ASP A 253 -8.97 -3.22 32.83
CA ASP A 253 -8.75 -3.41 34.27
C ASP A 253 -9.39 -2.26 35.09
N LYS A 254 -9.20 -0.99 34.68
CA LYS A 254 -9.83 0.17 35.32
C LYS A 254 -11.36 0.10 35.29
N LEU A 255 -11.95 -0.34 34.17
CA LEU A 255 -13.38 -0.53 34.05
C LEU A 255 -13.88 -1.60 35.03
N ALA A 256 -13.15 -2.71 35.17
CA ALA A 256 -13.49 -3.76 36.12
C ALA A 256 -13.41 -3.29 37.59
N ASP A 257 -12.47 -2.41 37.91
CA ASP A 257 -12.35 -1.81 39.25
C ASP A 257 -13.45 -0.78 39.52
N ALA A 258 -13.77 0.07 38.54
CA ALA A 258 -14.87 1.04 38.63
C ALA A 258 -16.23 0.34 38.81
N GLN A 259 -16.45 -0.78 38.10
CA GLN A 259 -17.64 -1.62 38.28
C GLN A 259 -17.71 -2.24 39.68
N GLN A 260 -16.59 -2.72 40.22
CA GLN A 260 -16.54 -3.27 41.58
C GLN A 260 -16.81 -2.18 42.64
N ALA A 261 -16.24 -0.99 42.49
CA ALA A 261 -16.49 0.14 43.37
C ALA A 261 -17.96 0.59 43.33
N ALA A 262 -18.56 0.67 42.14
CA ALA A 262 -19.98 0.98 41.97
C ALA A 262 -20.87 -0.10 42.64
N ALA A 263 -20.53 -1.38 42.51
CA ALA A 263 -21.25 -2.47 43.16
C ALA A 263 -21.12 -2.42 44.69
N ALA A 264 -19.95 -2.07 45.22
CA ALA A 264 -19.72 -1.91 46.65
C ALA A 264 -20.50 -0.72 47.23
N LEU A 265 -20.60 0.40 46.50
CA LEU A 265 -21.44 1.54 46.90
C LEU A 265 -22.93 1.18 46.88
N ALA A 266 -23.36 0.40 45.88
CA ALA A 266 -24.74 -0.08 45.79
C ALA A 266 -25.11 -1.04 46.93
N SER A 267 -24.18 -1.87 47.42
CA SER A 267 -24.41 -2.75 48.58
C SER A 267 -24.27 -2.03 49.92
N ALA A 268 -23.45 -0.98 50.00
CA ALA A 268 -23.23 -0.17 51.20
C ALA A 268 -24.30 0.89 51.46
N HIS A 269 -25.20 1.16 50.51
CA HIS A 269 -26.46 1.83 50.81
C HIS A 269 -27.45 0.77 51.29
N PRO A 270 -27.54 0.49 52.61
CA PRO A 270 -28.64 -0.30 53.12
C PRO A 270 -29.91 0.38 52.63
N ARG A 271 -30.87 -0.43 52.22
CA ARG A 271 -32.21 -0.02 51.84
C ARG A 271 -32.87 0.59 53.10
N THR A 272 -32.47 1.80 53.47
CA THR A 272 -32.98 2.51 54.65
C THR A 272 -34.43 2.78 54.38
N GLY A 273 -35.28 1.96 55.00
CA GLY A 273 -36.70 2.16 55.23
C GLY A 273 -37.53 2.46 53.99
N ALA A 274 -38.54 1.63 53.75
CA ALA A 274 -39.68 2.03 52.93
C ALA A 274 -40.07 3.49 53.22
N PRO A 275 -40.32 4.32 52.18
CA PRO A 275 -40.73 5.70 52.39
C PRO A 275 -41.98 5.68 53.26
N GLN A 276 -41.89 6.15 54.50
CA GLN A 276 -43.08 6.52 55.21
C GLN A 276 -43.74 7.66 54.41
N PRO A 277 -45.01 7.52 54.02
CA PRO A 277 -45.74 8.60 53.38
C PRO A 277 -45.94 9.72 54.41
N LEU A 278 -45.02 10.68 54.44
CA LEU A 278 -45.23 11.92 55.17
C LEU A 278 -46.24 12.77 54.39
N ILE A 279 -47.50 12.62 54.76
CA ILE A 279 -48.57 13.58 54.54
C ILE A 279 -48.09 14.89 55.20
N SER A 280 -47.56 15.82 54.41
CA SER A 280 -47.28 17.18 54.87
C SER A 280 -48.19 18.14 54.12
N SER A 281 -49.29 18.44 54.78
CA SER A 281 -50.17 19.56 54.53
C SER A 281 -49.60 20.80 55.23
N SER A 282 -49.20 21.84 54.49
CA SER A 282 -49.69 23.21 54.76
C SER A 282 -49.16 24.28 53.79
N PRO A 283 -49.90 25.40 53.65
CA PRO A 283 -49.78 26.36 52.56
C PRO A 283 -49.12 27.70 52.97
N HIS A 284 -48.76 28.48 51.93
CA HIS A 284 -48.63 29.94 51.88
C HIS A 284 -47.99 30.72 53.05
N LEU A 285 -46.89 31.46 52.77
CA LEU A 285 -46.90 32.94 52.80
C LEU A 285 -45.59 33.56 52.24
N SER A 286 -45.75 34.37 51.20
CA SER A 286 -45.19 35.69 50.91
C SER A 286 -43.76 36.12 51.29
N HIS A 287 -43.12 36.72 50.27
CA HIS A 287 -42.31 37.96 50.30
C HIS A 287 -41.09 38.07 51.25
N LEU A 288 -39.89 38.13 50.66
CA LEU A 288 -39.04 39.33 50.67
C LEU A 288 -37.74 39.09 49.89
N HIS A 289 -37.41 40.08 49.06
CA HIS A 289 -36.28 40.12 48.12
C HIS A 289 -35.09 40.80 48.80
N PRO A 290 -33.89 40.19 48.84
CA PRO A 290 -32.64 40.90 49.14
C PRO A 290 -31.78 41.07 47.86
N PRO A 291 -30.74 41.93 47.92
CA PRO A 291 -30.12 42.54 46.75
C PRO A 291 -29.12 41.62 46.05
N GLN A 292 -28.97 41.84 44.75
CA GLN A 292 -28.08 41.11 43.86
C GLN A 292 -26.60 41.38 44.16
N LEU A 293 -26.00 40.52 44.98
CA LEU A 293 -24.57 40.27 44.89
C LEU A 293 -24.33 39.35 43.69
N ARG A 294 -23.75 39.94 42.64
CA ARG A 294 -23.24 39.28 41.43
C ARG A 294 -22.02 38.41 41.79
N LEU A 295 -22.24 37.40 42.64
CA LEU A 295 -21.32 36.30 42.78
C LEU A 295 -21.30 35.62 41.41
N HIS A 296 -20.12 35.50 40.80
CA HIS A 296 -19.94 34.67 39.63
C HIS A 296 -20.52 33.29 39.93
N ARG A 297 -21.74 33.09 39.45
CA ARG A 297 -22.39 31.81 39.31
C ARG A 297 -21.51 31.07 38.33
N HIS A 298 -20.45 30.45 38.86
CA HIS A 298 -19.87 29.29 38.25
C HIS A 298 -21.07 28.37 38.06
N THR A 299 -21.61 28.40 36.85
CA THR A 299 -22.48 27.37 36.33
C THR A 299 -21.67 26.11 36.55
N SER A 300 -21.91 25.48 37.70
CA SER A 300 -21.41 24.17 38.06
C SER A 300 -21.99 23.27 36.99
N SER A 301 -21.25 23.19 35.90
CA SER A 301 -21.54 22.45 34.71
C SER A 301 -21.38 21.00 35.13
N ARG A 302 -22.43 20.48 35.75
CA ARG A 302 -22.62 19.11 36.22
C ARG A 302 -21.88 18.14 35.29
N PRO A 303 -20.66 17.68 35.62
CA PRO A 303 -20.02 16.62 34.90
C PRO A 303 -20.17 15.39 35.80
N SER A 304 -21.40 14.88 35.90
CA SER A 304 -21.65 13.64 36.63
C SER A 304 -21.77 12.50 35.62
N SER A 305 -20.85 12.41 34.66
CA SER A 305 -20.64 11.13 33.99
C SER A 305 -20.14 10.17 35.06
N SER A 306 -20.76 9.01 35.15
CA SER A 306 -20.30 8.01 36.12
C SER A 306 -18.85 7.61 35.77
N PRO A 307 -18.00 7.26 36.75
CA PRO A 307 -16.64 6.80 36.46
C PRO A 307 -16.63 5.58 35.52
N VAL A 308 -17.70 4.78 35.55
CA VAL A 308 -17.93 3.66 34.63
C VAL A 308 -18.15 4.15 33.20
N GLU A 309 -19.00 5.16 33.00
CA GLU A 309 -19.29 5.74 31.68
C GLU A 309 -18.05 6.36 31.04
N THR A 310 -17.24 7.07 31.83
CA THR A 310 -15.97 7.63 31.34
C THR A 310 -15.00 6.52 30.93
N ALA A 311 -14.87 5.46 31.74
CA ALA A 311 -14.01 4.32 31.41
C ALA A 311 -14.50 3.53 30.17
N MET A 312 -15.82 3.47 29.93
CA MET A 312 -16.39 2.89 28.72
C MET A 312 -16.08 3.73 27.49
N GLN A 313 -16.25 5.05 27.56
CA GLN A 313 -15.93 5.96 26.46
C GLN A 313 -14.45 5.91 26.08
N ASP A 314 -13.55 5.81 27.07
CA ASP A 314 -12.12 5.62 26.84
C ASP A 314 -11.81 4.29 26.14
N LEU A 315 -12.52 3.22 26.54
CA LEU A 315 -12.35 1.89 25.96
C LEU A 315 -12.81 1.85 24.50
N ASP A 316 -13.98 2.41 24.20
CA ASP A 316 -14.52 2.52 22.83
C ASP A 316 -13.59 3.34 21.94
N SER A 317 -13.04 4.44 22.49
CA SER A 317 -12.05 5.27 21.79
C SER A 317 -10.78 4.49 21.47
N ALA A 318 -10.25 3.74 22.44
CA ALA A 318 -9.07 2.89 22.25
C ALA A 318 -9.33 1.75 21.23
N GLU A 319 -10.52 1.16 21.25
CA GLU A 319 -10.91 0.13 20.27
C GLU A 319 -10.98 0.71 18.86
N SER A 320 -11.61 1.87 18.67
CA SER A 320 -11.68 2.54 17.37
C SER A 320 -10.27 2.85 16.81
N CYS A 321 -9.34 3.25 17.69
CA CYS A 321 -7.94 3.50 17.34
C CYS A 321 -7.23 2.19 16.95
N PHE A 322 -7.43 1.13 17.72
CA PHE A 322 -6.89 -0.20 17.41
C PHE A 322 -7.37 -0.71 16.04
N GLN A 323 -8.66 -0.57 15.73
CA GLN A 323 -9.22 -0.98 14.44
C GLN A 323 -8.62 -0.18 13.28
N ARG A 324 -8.45 1.15 13.43
CA ARG A 324 -7.78 2.02 12.45
C ARG A 324 -6.33 1.58 12.19
N VAL A 325 -5.53 1.38 13.24
CA VAL A 325 -4.13 0.94 13.09
C VAL A 325 -4.05 -0.45 12.43
N ARG A 326 -4.95 -1.36 12.79
CA ARG A 326 -5.02 -2.69 12.15
C ARG A 326 -5.37 -2.61 10.67
N HIS A 327 -6.30 -1.73 10.31
CA HIS A 327 -6.66 -1.50 8.91
C HIS A 327 -5.45 -0.96 8.12
N SER A 328 -4.78 0.06 8.65
CA SER A 328 -3.55 0.64 8.07
C SER A 328 -2.45 -0.42 7.89
N ILE A 329 -2.19 -1.28 8.89
CA ILE A 329 -1.21 -2.37 8.76
C ILE A 329 -1.57 -3.34 7.64
N SER A 330 -2.86 -3.59 7.43
CA SER A 330 -3.35 -4.49 6.37
C SER A 330 -3.17 -3.88 4.99
N GLN A 331 -3.41 -2.57 4.86
CA GLN A 331 -3.18 -1.82 3.63
C GLN A 331 -1.69 -1.78 3.27
N MET A 332 -0.82 -1.38 4.19
CA MET A 332 0.64 -1.37 3.96
C MET A 332 1.17 -2.76 3.57
N LEU A 333 0.55 -3.83 4.09
CA LEU A 333 0.89 -5.21 3.74
C LEU A 333 0.57 -5.53 2.28
N LEU A 334 -0.54 -5.02 1.77
CA LEU A 334 -0.91 -5.17 0.37
C LEU A 334 0.05 -4.38 -0.52
N GLU A 335 0.31 -3.12 -0.19
CA GLU A 335 1.24 -2.25 -0.91
C GLU A 335 2.66 -2.86 -0.96
N THR A 336 3.14 -3.40 0.16
CA THR A 336 4.44 -4.11 0.21
C THR A 336 4.47 -5.30 -0.75
N ARG A 337 3.36 -6.04 -0.90
CA ARG A 337 3.31 -7.20 -1.80
C ARG A 337 3.32 -6.77 -3.26
N VAL A 338 2.60 -5.71 -3.60
CA VAL A 338 2.56 -5.16 -4.97
C VAL A 338 3.95 -4.67 -5.36
N ALA A 339 4.54 -3.79 -4.55
CA ALA A 339 5.89 -3.28 -4.79
C ALA A 339 6.94 -4.40 -4.84
N ALA A 340 6.78 -5.47 -4.06
CA ALA A 340 7.70 -6.61 -4.10
C ALA A 340 7.55 -7.42 -5.39
N CYS A 341 6.33 -7.58 -5.91
CA CYS A 341 6.11 -8.23 -7.20
C CYS A 341 6.72 -7.40 -8.35
N GLU A 342 6.53 -6.08 -8.34
CA GLU A 342 7.13 -5.15 -9.31
C GLU A 342 8.66 -5.18 -9.23
N ALA A 343 9.24 -5.14 -8.02
CA ALA A 343 10.70 -5.21 -7.85
C ALA A 343 11.28 -6.54 -8.35
N VAL A 344 10.60 -7.66 -8.11
CA VAL A 344 11.04 -8.97 -8.64
C VAL A 344 10.98 -8.99 -10.15
N PHE A 345 9.95 -8.38 -10.74
CA PHE A 345 9.81 -8.28 -12.18
C PHE A 345 10.93 -7.42 -12.79
N ALA A 346 11.12 -6.19 -12.31
CA ALA A 346 12.19 -5.30 -12.76
C ALA A 346 13.57 -5.96 -12.60
N GLY A 347 13.79 -6.70 -11.51
CA GLY A 347 15.00 -7.50 -11.31
C GLY A 347 15.17 -8.62 -12.35
N ALA A 348 14.10 -9.36 -12.67
CA ALA A 348 14.14 -10.38 -13.71
C ALA A 348 14.34 -9.78 -15.11
N GLU A 349 13.80 -8.59 -15.38
CA GLU A 349 14.05 -7.80 -16.57
C GLU A 349 15.50 -7.42 -16.74
N LEU A 350 16.07 -6.85 -15.69
CA LEU A 350 17.46 -6.43 -15.67
C LEU A 350 18.45 -7.60 -15.83
N LEU A 351 18.17 -8.75 -15.20
CA LEU A 351 19.07 -9.92 -15.20
C LEU A 351 18.97 -10.78 -16.46
N LEU A 352 17.79 -10.87 -17.09
CA LEU A 352 17.54 -11.79 -18.21
C LEU A 352 16.99 -11.06 -19.45
N PRO A 353 17.70 -10.11 -20.05
CA PRO A 353 17.14 -9.23 -21.09
C PRO A 353 16.72 -9.94 -22.39
N ASN A 354 17.11 -11.20 -22.59
CA ASN A 354 16.85 -11.94 -23.83
C ASN A 354 15.84 -13.10 -23.68
N SER A 355 15.27 -13.33 -22.49
CA SER A 355 14.27 -14.38 -22.33
C SER A 355 12.89 -13.87 -22.74
N GLU A 356 12.11 -14.66 -23.48
CA GLU A 356 10.69 -14.38 -23.73
C GLU A 356 9.95 -14.33 -22.38
N LYS A 357 9.35 -13.17 -22.07
CA LYS A 357 8.69 -12.90 -20.78
C LYS A 357 7.20 -12.65 -20.89
N GLU A 358 6.58 -12.90 -22.05
CA GLU A 358 5.16 -12.65 -22.27
C GLU A 358 4.27 -13.24 -21.16
N GLY A 359 4.59 -14.44 -20.68
CA GLY A 359 3.87 -15.06 -19.57
C GLY A 359 4.07 -14.33 -18.24
N LEU A 360 5.28 -13.85 -17.97
CA LEU A 360 5.65 -13.16 -16.72
C LEU A 360 5.04 -11.75 -16.68
N GLU A 361 5.08 -11.03 -17.80
CA GLU A 361 4.42 -9.73 -18.02
C GLU A 361 2.90 -9.83 -17.85
N ALA A 362 2.26 -10.86 -18.44
CA ALA A 362 0.82 -11.06 -18.28
C ALA A 362 0.44 -11.30 -16.81
N TRP A 363 1.23 -12.09 -16.08
CA TRP A 363 0.99 -12.35 -14.66
C TRP A 363 1.20 -11.12 -13.78
N THR A 364 2.23 -10.31 -14.03
CA THR A 364 2.48 -9.10 -13.25
C THR A 364 1.43 -8.03 -13.53
N ALA A 365 1.03 -7.85 -14.79
CA ALA A 365 -0.07 -6.97 -15.16
C ALA A 365 -1.38 -7.37 -14.48
N LEU A 366 -1.69 -8.67 -14.43
CA LEU A 366 -2.89 -9.19 -13.77
C LEU A 366 -2.83 -8.98 -12.25
N LEU A 367 -1.67 -9.19 -11.62
CA LEU A 367 -1.48 -8.94 -10.19
C LEU A 367 -1.56 -7.45 -9.83
N ALA A 368 -0.93 -6.59 -10.62
CA ALA A 368 -0.98 -5.14 -10.44
C ALA A 368 -2.40 -4.60 -10.64
N GLY A 369 -3.08 -5.02 -11.71
CA GLY A 369 -4.48 -4.67 -11.97
C GLY A 369 -5.42 -5.17 -10.88
N GLY A 370 -5.26 -6.42 -10.44
CA GLY A 370 -6.05 -6.99 -9.35
C GLY A 370 -5.84 -6.28 -8.01
N ALA A 371 -4.61 -5.86 -7.72
CA ALA A 371 -4.32 -5.07 -6.52
C ALA A 371 -4.91 -3.65 -6.60
N GLY A 372 -4.86 -3.00 -7.78
CA GLY A 372 -5.48 -1.71 -8.03
C GLY A 372 -6.99 -1.75 -7.85
N MET A 373 -7.66 -2.74 -8.43
CA MET A 373 -9.11 -2.94 -8.24
C MET A 373 -9.49 -3.22 -6.78
N LEU A 374 -8.67 -3.99 -6.06
CA LEU A 374 -8.92 -4.26 -4.64
C LEU A 374 -8.77 -2.99 -3.79
N LYS A 375 -7.86 -2.08 -4.17
CA LYS A 375 -7.69 -0.78 -3.53
C LYS A 375 -8.90 0.11 -3.78
N SER A 376 -9.31 0.28 -5.04
CA SER A 376 -10.47 1.13 -5.39
C SER A 376 -11.77 0.62 -4.76
N TRP A 377 -11.99 -0.70 -4.77
CA TRP A 377 -13.17 -1.32 -4.14
C TRP A 377 -13.22 -1.10 -2.63
N ARG A 378 -12.05 -1.02 -1.98
CA ARG A 378 -11.97 -0.75 -0.55
C ARG A 378 -12.23 0.72 -0.22
N GLU A 379 -11.77 1.65 -1.05
CA GLU A 379 -12.02 3.09 -0.90
C GLU A 379 -13.51 3.42 -1.08
N GLU A 380 -14.24 2.65 -1.88
CA GLU A 380 -15.69 2.82 -2.07
C GLU A 380 -16.54 2.26 -0.90
N MET A 381 -16.00 1.30 -0.14
CA MET A 381 -16.69 0.69 1.00
C MET A 381 -16.39 1.33 2.36
N SER A 382 -15.35 2.17 2.45
CA SER A 382 -14.97 2.90 3.66
C SER A 382 -15.59 4.30 3.67
#